data_AF-A0A4Y9YYH7-F1
#
_entry.id   AF-A0A4Y9YYH7-F1
#
_cell.length_a   1.000
_cell.length_b   1.000
_cell.length_c   1.000
_cell.angle_alpha   90.00
_cell.angle_beta   90.00
_cell.angle_gamma   90.00
#
_symmetry.space_group_name_H-M   'P 1'
#
loop_
_entity.id
_entity.type
_entity.pdbx_description
1 polymer ?
#
loop_
_entity_poly.entity_id
_entity_poly.type
_entity_poly.pdbx_seq_one_letter_code
_entity_poly.pdbx_strand_id
1 'polypeptide(L)' 'MSTKMFAAVVSALSALALVAAETHTVNFYNNCGYGTPILRSQSGEVLSQGEDYTSDGALDGAIA' A
#
# COMPACT_ATOMS: atom_id res chain seq x y z
N MET A 1 37.72 -10.68 -8.32
CA MET A 1 36.59 -9.97 -8.97
C MET A 1 37.14 -8.69 -9.57
N SER A 2 37.00 -8.46 -10.89
CA SER A 2 37.46 -7.19 -11.50
C SER A 2 36.62 -6.02 -10.95
N THR A 3 37.21 -4.86 -10.68
CA THR A 3 36.51 -3.65 -10.19
C THR A 3 35.29 -3.30 -11.04
N LYS A 4 35.34 -3.59 -12.34
CA LYS A 4 34.24 -3.39 -13.28
C LYS A 4 33.05 -4.33 -13.02
N MET A 5 33.32 -5.58 -12.67
CA MET A 5 32.29 -6.57 -12.33
C MET A 5 31.64 -6.23 -10.98
N PHE A 6 32.43 -5.75 -10.02
CA PHE A 6 31.90 -5.30 -8.73
C PHE A 6 30.99 -4.07 -8.89
N ALA A 7 31.40 -3.08 -9.70
CA ALA A 7 30.59 -1.90 -9.98
C ALA A 7 29.27 -2.25 -10.70
N ALA A 8 29.29 -3.20 -11.65
CA ALA A 8 28.10 -3.66 -12.35
C ALA A 8 27.08 -4.33 -11.40
N VAL A 9 27.55 -5.17 -10.48
CA VAL A 9 26.69 -5.82 -9.48
C VAL A 9 26.07 -4.80 -8.52
N VAL A 10 26.87 -3.85 -8.01
CA VAL A 10 26.37 -2.80 -7.11
C VAL A 10 25.33 -1.92 -7.80
N SER A 11 25.56 -1.54 -9.06
CA SER A 11 24.61 -0.74 -9.85
C SER A 11 23.30 -1.48 -10.14
N ALA A 12 23.34 -2.79 -10.37
CA ALA A 12 22.14 -3.59 -10.58
C ALA A 12 21.32 -3.76 -9.29
N LEU A 13 22.00 -3.95 -8.15
CA LEU A 13 21.34 -4.06 -6.85
C LEU A 13 20.67 -2.75 -6.40
N SER A 14 21.31 -1.61 -6.64
CA SER A 14 20.73 -0.31 -6.28
C SER A 14 19.52 0.07 -7.13
N ALA A 15 19.45 -0.38 -8.39
CA ALA A 15 18.26 -0.20 -9.22
C ALA A 15 17.04 -1.00 -8.74
N LEU A 16 17.25 -2.13 -8.05
CA LEU A 16 16.19 -2.95 -7.47
C LEU A 16 15.69 -2.42 -6.11
N ALA A 17 16.49 -1.61 -5.42
CA ALA A 17 16.17 -1.08 -4.09
C ALA A 17 15.22 0.14 -4.12
N LEU A 18 14.85 0.62 -5.32
CA LEU A 18 14.01 1.82 -5.50
C LEU A 18 12.51 1.52 -5.61
N VAL A 19 12.06 0.30 -5.27
CA VAL A 19 10.63 0.08 -4.97
C VAL A 19 10.32 0.87 -3.72
N ALA A 20 9.83 2.09 -3.91
CA ALA A 20 9.26 2.89 -2.84
C ALA A 20 8.10 2.09 -2.26
N ALA A 21 8.29 1.56 -1.05
CA ALA A 21 7.23 0.94 -0.28
C ALA A 21 6.28 2.04 0.20
N GLU A 22 5.42 2.50 -0.71
CA GLU A 22 4.29 3.36 -0.41
C GLU A 22 3.26 2.56 0.39
N THR A 23 2.67 3.18 1.40
CA THR A 23 1.61 2.58 2.19
C THR A 23 0.53 3.60 2.47
N HIS A 24 -0.72 3.17 2.38
CA HIS A 24 -1.89 3.99 2.71
C HIS A 24 -2.72 3.30 3.76
N THR A 25 -2.98 3.99 4.87
CA THR A 25 -3.87 3.51 5.93
C THR A 25 -5.15 4.34 5.95
N VAL A 26 -6.28 3.66 5.93
CA VAL A 26 -7.62 4.23 6.07
C VAL A 26 -8.13 3.89 7.47
N ASN A 27 -8.46 4.93 8.25
CA ASN A 27 -9.03 4.80 9.59
C ASN A 27 -10.48 5.26 9.60
N PHE A 28 -11.34 4.52 10.28
CA PHE A 28 -12.77 4.85 10.39
C PHE A 28 -13.14 5.40 11.76
N TYR A 29 -13.81 6.55 11.77
CA TYR A 29 -14.36 7.17 12.98
C TYR A 29 -15.87 7.33 12.84
N ASN A 30 -16.63 6.40 13.41
CA ASN A 30 -18.09 6.48 13.41
C ASN A 30 -18.61 7.34 14.59
N ASN A 31 -18.79 8.63 14.34
CA ASN A 31 -19.34 9.57 15.32
C ASN A 31 -20.86 9.45 15.53
N CYS A 32 -21.56 8.63 14.73
CA CYS A 32 -22.99 8.40 14.88
C CYS A 32 -23.29 7.41 16.01
N GLY A 33 -22.33 6.54 16.37
CA GLY A 33 -22.49 5.51 17.41
C GLY A 33 -23.37 4.31 17.01
N TYR A 34 -23.81 4.24 15.75
CA TYR A 34 -24.52 3.10 15.18
C TYR A 34 -24.14 2.89 13.71
N GLY A 35 -24.32 1.67 13.21
CA GLY A 35 -23.81 1.26 11.90
C GLY A 35 -22.30 1.02 11.90
N THR A 36 -21.80 0.45 10.81
CA THR A 36 -20.38 0.14 10.65
C THR A 36 -19.92 0.65 9.30
N PRO A 37 -18.88 1.52 9.23
CA PRO A 37 -18.29 1.93 7.97
C PRO A 37 -17.81 0.71 7.18
N ILE A 38 -18.01 0.71 5.87
CA ILE A 38 -17.56 -0.37 4.98
C ILE A 38 -16.68 0.27 3.92
N LEU A 39 -15.41 -0.12 3.86
CA LEU A 39 -14.54 0.24 2.74
C LEU A 39 -14.76 -0.75 1.60
N ARG A 40 -14.99 -0.22 0.41
CA ARG A 40 -15.04 -1.03 -0.82
C ARG A 40 -14.01 -0.59 -1.83
N SER A 41 -13.46 -1.55 -2.56
CA SER A 41 -12.64 -1.27 -3.74
C SER A 41 -13.51 -0.68 -4.86
N GLN A 42 -12.86 -0.17 -5.90
CA GLN A 42 -13.55 0.31 -7.10
C GLN A 42 -14.37 -0.78 -7.82
N SER A 43 -14.02 -2.07 -7.65
CA SER A 43 -14.78 -3.20 -8.20
C SER A 43 -15.95 -3.63 -7.30
N GLY A 44 -16.11 -3.03 -6.12
CA GLY A 44 -17.17 -3.31 -5.15
C GLY A 44 -16.82 -4.39 -4.12
N GLU A 45 -15.61 -4.96 -4.18
CA GLU A 45 -15.09 -5.87 -3.15
C GLU A 45 -15.04 -5.17 -1.79
N VAL A 46 -15.38 -5.89 -0.72
CA VAL A 46 -15.26 -5.37 0.64
C VAL A 46 -13.80 -5.47 1.07
N LEU A 47 -13.17 -4.32 1.32
CA LEU A 47 -11.79 -4.22 1.81
C LEU A 47 -11.71 -4.15 3.34
N SER A 48 -12.71 -3.54 3.98
CA SER A 48 -12.83 -3.45 5.43
C SER A 48 -14.30 -3.34 5.84
N GLN A 49 -14.61 -3.90 7.01
CA GLN A 49 -15.89 -3.80 7.70
C GLN A 49 -15.78 -2.95 8.97
N GLY A 50 -15.01 -1.86 8.92
CA GLY A 50 -14.91 -0.85 9.98
C GLY A 50 -13.58 -0.87 10.73
N GLU A 51 -12.79 -1.91 10.56
CA GLU A 51 -11.38 -1.96 10.96
C GLU A 51 -10.49 -1.06 10.07
N ASP A 52 -9.33 -0.69 10.60
CA ASP A 52 -8.30 0.00 9.83
C ASP A 52 -7.86 -0.86 8.64
N TYR A 53 -7.78 -0.25 7.47
CA TYR A 53 -7.33 -0.91 6.25
C TYR A 53 -6.00 -0.31 5.80
N THR A 54 -4.99 -1.15 5.61
CA THR A 54 -3.69 -0.74 5.06
C THR A 54 -3.48 -1.39 3.70
N SER A 55 -3.16 -0.56 2.71
CA SER A 55 -2.67 -1.01 1.41
C SER A 55 -1.15 -0.89 1.36
N ASP A 56 -0.48 -1.96 0.97
CA ASP A 56 0.97 -2.01 0.74
C ASP A 56 1.27 -1.56 -0.71
N GLY A 57 0.93 -0.32 -1.00
CA GLY A 57 1.08 0.32 -2.30
C GLY A 57 0.07 1.45 -2.46
N ALA A 58 -0.06 1.96 -3.68
CA ALA A 58 -1.06 2.97 -4.01
C ALA A 58 -2.49 2.43 -3.77
N LEU A 59 -3.35 3.26 -3.18
CA LEU A 59 -4.78 3.00 -3.09
C LEU A 59 -5.49 3.64 -4.29
N ASP A 60 -5.50 2.93 -5.42
CA ASP A 60 -5.98 3.45 -6.72
C ASP A 60 -7.44 3.92 -6.72
N GLY A 61 -8.27 3.40 -5.81
CA GLY A 61 -9.64 3.86 -5.62
C GLY A 61 -10.42 3.04 -4.59
N ALA A 62 -11.05 3.75 -3.67
CA ALA A 62 -11.94 3.16 -2.67
C ALA A 62 -13.13 4.08 -2.34
N ILE A 63 -14.22 3.49 -1.86
CA ILE A 63 -15.44 4.18 -1.47
C ILE A 63 -15.78 3.72 -0.04
N ALA A 64 -16.12 4.67 0.83
CA ALA A 64 -16.57 4.43 2.20
C ALA A 64 -17.75 5.30 2.59
#